data_AF-A0AAV5T910-F1
#
_entry.id   AF-A0AAV5T910-F1
#
_cell.length_a   1.000
_cell.length_b   1.000
_cell.length_c   1.000
_cell.angle_alpha   90.00
_cell.angle_beta   90.00
_cell.angle_gamma   90.00
#
_symmetry.space_group_name_H-M   'P 1'
#
loop_
_entity.id
_entity.type
_entity.pdbx_description
1 polymer ?
#
loop_
_entity_poly.entity_id
_entity_poly.type
_entity_poly.pdbx_seq_one_letter_code
_entity_poly.pdbx_strand_id
1 'polypeptide(L)'
;DDFTIYFVHAKTEKLEERTTLFFIAVSIHHIIIMNDSTVAVVITGIIDFTDTYPVLPPMFIIYCSACSIPVVILIRAARKCALHKNCRVLIIFWAISLLAILIDITLVSLYSLTYERGYLHRSLMEPFFRPYLLVCHSVFYSGGSGFEMFIALERILSTLWPHVYHSSGLNPGFLA
;
A
#
# COMPACT_ATOMS: atom_id res chain seq x y z
N ASP A 1 -17.55 22.09 20.88
CA ASP A 1 -17.65 20.61 20.88
C ASP A 1 -16.91 19.89 19.76
N ASP A 2 -16.50 20.55 18.67
CA ASP A 2 -15.68 19.90 17.61
C ASP A 2 -14.17 19.88 17.88
N PHE A 3 -13.62 20.76 18.72
CA PHE A 3 -12.17 20.87 18.91
C PHE A 3 -11.56 19.69 19.70
N THR A 4 -12.36 19.04 20.54
CA THR A 4 -11.92 17.91 21.38
C THR A 4 -11.75 16.63 20.56
N ILE A 5 -12.52 16.46 19.48
CA ILE A 5 -12.47 15.26 18.62
C ILE A 5 -11.19 15.25 17.77
N TYR A 6 -10.77 16.40 17.23
CA TYR A 6 -9.49 16.52 16.51
C TYR A 6 -8.28 16.32 17.42
N PHE A 7 -8.36 16.74 18.69
CA PHE A 7 -7.25 16.55 19.64
C PHE A 7 -7.12 15.09 20.11
N VAL A 8 -8.23 14.34 20.19
CA VAL A 8 -8.21 12.90 20.51
C VAL A 8 -7.71 12.10 19.30
N HIS A 9 -8.12 12.45 18.07
CA HIS A 9 -7.70 11.74 16.85
C HIS A 9 -6.21 11.96 16.52
N ALA A 10 -5.68 13.16 16.78
CA ALA A 10 -4.24 13.44 16.62
C ALA A 10 -3.37 12.80 17.70
N LYS A 11 -3.95 12.45 18.86
CA LYS A 11 -3.25 11.81 19.98
C LYS A 11 -3.22 10.29 19.84
N THR A 12 -4.20 9.68 19.19
CA THR A 12 -4.23 8.24 18.87
C THR A 12 -3.27 7.88 17.74
N GLU A 13 -3.17 8.71 16.70
CA GLU A 13 -2.27 8.49 15.56
C GLU A 13 -0.79 8.54 16.00
N LYS A 14 -0.45 9.45 16.92
CA LYS A 14 0.88 9.58 17.52
C LYS A 14 1.23 8.45 18.50
N LEU A 15 0.24 7.72 19.01
CA LEU A 15 0.44 6.56 19.87
C LEU A 15 0.68 5.30 19.03
N GLU A 16 -0.02 5.14 17.92
CA GLU A 16 0.15 4.02 16.98
C GLU A 16 1.53 4.04 16.29
N GLU A 17 2.00 5.23 15.88
CA GLU A 17 3.37 5.43 15.38
C GLU A 17 4.43 5.07 16.45
N ARG A 18 4.19 5.45 17.71
CA ARG A 18 5.10 5.15 18.82
C ARG A 18 5.12 3.67 19.18
N THR A 19 3.99 2.97 19.08
CA THR A 19 3.93 1.53 19.37
C THR A 19 4.62 0.75 18.26
N THR A 20 4.43 1.14 16.99
CA THR A 20 5.08 0.52 15.83
C THR A 20 6.60 0.75 15.83
N LEU A 21 7.04 1.99 16.11
CA LEU A 21 8.47 2.30 16.32
C LEU A 21 9.05 1.58 17.54
N PHE A 22 8.26 1.34 18.60
CA PHE A 22 8.70 0.56 19.76
C PHE A 22 8.82 -0.93 19.42
N PHE A 23 7.92 -1.51 18.64
CA PHE A 23 8.05 -2.89 18.16
C PHE A 23 9.23 -3.04 17.20
N ILE A 24 9.47 -2.07 16.31
CA ILE A 24 10.64 -2.06 15.41
C ILE A 24 11.93 -1.88 16.22
N ALA A 25 11.97 -0.96 17.19
CA ALA A 25 13.14 -0.73 18.04
C ALA A 25 13.43 -1.90 18.99
N VAL A 26 12.41 -2.54 19.57
CA VAL A 26 12.56 -3.75 20.40
C VAL A 26 12.96 -4.95 19.55
N SER A 27 12.44 -5.07 18.32
CA SER A 27 12.88 -6.11 17.37
C SER A 27 14.34 -5.89 16.96
N ILE A 28 14.74 -4.66 16.64
CA ILE A 28 16.13 -4.31 16.31
C ILE A 28 17.06 -4.51 17.51
N HIS A 29 16.63 -4.17 18.73
CA HIS A 29 17.44 -4.33 19.94
C HIS A 29 17.58 -5.78 20.39
N HIS A 30 16.57 -6.64 20.16
CA HIS A 30 16.70 -8.09 20.33
C HIS A 30 17.57 -8.74 19.23
N ILE A 31 17.55 -8.20 18.01
CA ILE A 31 18.42 -8.62 16.91
C ILE A 31 19.89 -8.25 17.17
N ILE A 32 20.17 -7.12 17.81
CA ILE A 32 21.55 -6.66 18.13
C ILE A 32 22.20 -7.43 19.30
N ILE A 33 21.43 -8.06 20.19
CA ILE A 33 21.96 -8.80 21.37
C ILE A 33 22.26 -10.27 21.04
N MET A 34 21.72 -10.82 19.96
CA MET A 34 22.06 -12.15 19.51
C MET A 34 23.37 -12.11 18.70
N ASN A 35 24.33 -12.97 19.07
CA ASN A 35 25.58 -13.14 18.34
C ASN A 35 25.31 -13.26 16.83
N ASP A 36 26.09 -12.62 15.95
CA ASP A 36 25.86 -12.59 14.48
C ASP A 36 25.57 -13.99 13.91
N SER A 37 26.23 -15.02 14.45
CA SER A 37 26.05 -16.42 14.07
C SER A 37 24.69 -17.00 14.47
N THR A 38 24.12 -16.57 15.60
CA THR A 38 22.81 -17.07 16.08
C THR A 38 21.66 -16.40 15.34
N VAL A 39 21.79 -15.09 15.03
CA VAL A 39 20.82 -14.39 14.18
C VAL A 39 20.76 -15.03 12.80
N ALA A 40 21.93 -15.30 12.21
CA ALA A 40 22.01 -15.97 10.91
C ALA A 40 21.28 -17.33 10.95
N VAL A 41 21.58 -18.20 11.92
CA VAL A 41 20.94 -19.53 12.02
C VAL A 41 19.42 -19.44 12.17
N VAL A 42 18.92 -18.49 12.97
CA VAL A 42 17.47 -18.29 13.15
C VAL A 42 16.82 -17.81 11.85
N ILE A 43 17.42 -16.83 11.16
CA ILE A 43 16.90 -16.32 9.89
C ILE A 43 16.87 -17.42 8.83
N THR A 44 17.95 -18.19 8.68
CA THR A 44 17.98 -19.30 7.71
C THR A 44 16.94 -20.36 8.05
N GLY A 45 16.76 -20.68 9.33
CA GLY A 45 15.73 -21.62 9.77
C GLY A 45 14.31 -21.16 9.46
N ILE A 46 14.02 -19.85 9.61
CA ILE A 46 12.73 -19.28 9.24
C ILE A 46 12.54 -19.33 7.72
N ILE A 47 13.57 -18.98 6.94
CA ILE A 47 13.52 -19.01 5.48
C ILE A 47 13.24 -20.44 5.00
N ASP A 48 14.00 -21.42 5.48
CA ASP A 48 13.83 -22.83 5.10
C ASP A 48 12.44 -23.36 5.50
N PHE A 49 11.92 -22.96 6.66
CA PHE A 49 10.55 -23.28 7.06
C PHE A 49 9.51 -22.68 6.09
N THR A 50 9.66 -21.41 5.72
CA THR A 50 8.75 -20.75 4.77
C THR A 50 8.88 -21.24 3.33
N ASP A 51 10.03 -21.81 2.97
CA ASP A 51 10.27 -22.43 1.66
C ASP A 51 9.64 -23.83 1.59
N THR A 52 9.65 -24.57 2.70
CA THR A 52 9.13 -25.93 2.82
C THR A 52 7.61 -25.99 2.98
N TYR A 53 7.03 -25.04 3.72
CA TYR A 53 5.59 -25.02 4.02
C TYR A 53 4.88 -23.85 3.32
N PRO A 54 3.71 -24.05 2.70
CA PRO A 54 2.98 -23.01 1.98
C PRO A 54 2.21 -22.08 2.94
N VAL A 55 2.87 -21.51 3.93
CA VAL A 55 2.22 -20.63 4.92
C VAL A 55 2.08 -19.22 4.36
N LEU A 56 3.12 -18.71 3.68
CA LEU A 56 3.14 -17.33 3.17
C LEU A 56 2.08 -17.06 2.09
N PRO A 57 1.94 -17.88 1.02
CA PRO A 57 1.04 -17.52 -0.07
C PRO A 57 -0.45 -17.42 0.34
N PRO A 58 -1.03 -18.36 1.12
CA PRO A 58 -2.41 -18.23 1.60
C PRO A 58 -2.59 -17.02 2.52
N MET A 59 -1.61 -16.71 3.37
CA MET A 59 -1.65 -15.53 4.24
C MET A 59 -1.72 -14.23 3.42
N PHE A 60 -0.90 -14.11 2.37
CA PHE A 60 -0.96 -12.95 1.47
C PHE A 60 -2.28 -12.86 0.71
N ILE A 61 -2.83 -13.98 0.24
CA ILE A 61 -4.14 -13.99 -0.46
C ILE A 61 -5.25 -13.49 0.46
N ILE A 62 -5.30 -13.97 1.71
CA ILE A 62 -6.29 -13.52 2.70
C ILE A 62 -6.11 -12.04 3.02
N TYR A 63 -4.87 -11.60 3.25
CA TYR A 63 -4.54 -10.21 3.54
C TYR A 63 -4.93 -9.28 2.38
N CYS A 64 -4.51 -9.58 1.15
CA CYS A 64 -4.86 -8.79 -0.03
C CYS A 64 -6.37 -8.76 -0.28
N SER A 65 -7.07 -9.88 -0.05
CA SER A 65 -8.54 -9.94 -0.17
C SER A 65 -9.21 -9.03 0.86
N ALA A 66 -8.77 -9.07 2.12
CA ALA A 66 -9.27 -8.19 3.18
C ALA A 66 -9.00 -6.71 2.85
N CYS A 67 -7.80 -6.38 2.37
CA CYS A 67 -7.43 -5.03 1.95
C CYS A 67 -8.19 -4.53 0.71
N SER A 68 -8.66 -5.41 -0.16
CA SER A 68 -9.44 -4.99 -1.34
C SER A 68 -10.81 -4.41 -0.99
N ILE A 69 -11.39 -4.83 0.16
CA ILE A 69 -12.71 -4.39 0.63
C ILE A 69 -12.77 -2.87 0.85
N PRO A 70 -11.89 -2.25 1.67
CA PRO A 70 -11.90 -0.80 1.86
C PRO A 70 -11.60 -0.04 0.56
N VAL A 71 -10.80 -0.58 -0.36
CA VAL A 71 -10.53 0.05 -1.67
C VAL A 71 -11.79 0.11 -2.53
N VAL A 72 -12.57 -0.97 -2.60
CA VAL A 72 -13.84 -0.99 -3.34
C VAL A 72 -14.87 -0.05 -2.70
N ILE A 73 -14.91 0.00 -1.37
CA ILE A 73 -15.76 0.95 -0.63
C ILE A 73 -15.35 2.38 -0.95
N LEU A 74 -14.05 2.69 -0.96
CA LEU A 74 -13.52 4.00 -1.30
C LEU A 74 -13.92 4.43 -2.73
N ILE A 75 -13.80 3.54 -3.70
CA ILE A 75 -14.22 3.82 -5.09
C ILE A 75 -15.72 4.14 -5.15
N ARG A 76 -16.56 3.37 -4.42
CA ARG A 76 -18.00 3.63 -4.35
C ARG A 76 -18.33 4.94 -3.65
N ALA A 77 -17.63 5.25 -2.56
CA ALA A 77 -17.79 6.49 -1.81
C ALA A 77 -17.37 7.70 -2.64
N ALA A 78 -16.21 7.65 -3.31
CA ALA A 78 -15.69 8.71 -4.16
C ALA A 78 -16.66 9.09 -5.30
N ARG A 79 -17.42 8.12 -5.82
CA ARG A 79 -18.45 8.37 -6.85
C ARG A 79 -19.70 9.08 -6.30
N LYS A 80 -20.07 8.84 -5.04
CA LYS A 80 -21.26 9.41 -4.40
C LYS A 80 -20.97 10.75 -3.73
N CYS A 81 -19.75 10.98 -3.27
CA CYS A 81 -19.37 12.22 -2.62
C CYS A 81 -19.36 13.40 -3.59
N ALA A 82 -19.81 14.57 -3.11
CA ALA A 82 -19.75 15.85 -3.81
C ALA A 82 -18.33 16.41 -3.83
N LEU A 83 -17.38 15.65 -4.38
CA LEU A 83 -16.01 16.09 -4.63
C LEU A 83 -15.92 16.81 -5.99
N HIS A 84 -14.97 17.74 -6.08
CA HIS A 84 -14.60 18.38 -7.33
C HIS A 84 -14.21 17.32 -8.39
N LYS A 85 -14.53 17.57 -9.66
CA LYS A 85 -14.38 16.58 -10.74
C LYS A 85 -12.93 16.07 -10.85
N ASN A 86 -11.95 16.97 -10.76
CA ASN A 86 -10.52 16.63 -10.85
C ASN A 86 -10.09 15.73 -9.68
N CYS A 87 -10.40 16.14 -8.45
CA CYS A 87 -10.08 15.39 -7.24
C CYS A 87 -10.76 13.99 -7.24
N ARG A 88 -12.01 13.90 -7.72
CA ARG A 88 -12.70 12.61 -7.88
C ARG A 88 -11.96 11.68 -8.83
N VAL A 89 -11.53 12.18 -9.98
CA VAL A 89 -10.79 11.41 -10.98
C VAL A 89 -9.47 10.92 -10.40
N LEU A 90 -8.71 11.79 -9.74
CA LEU A 90 -7.44 11.43 -9.10
C LEU A 90 -7.59 10.34 -8.03
N ILE A 91 -8.58 10.47 -7.13
CA ILE A 91 -8.83 9.47 -6.08
C ILE A 91 -9.25 8.13 -6.68
N ILE A 92 -10.08 8.14 -7.72
CA ILE A 92 -10.50 6.90 -8.39
C ILE A 92 -9.29 6.22 -9.06
N PHE A 93 -8.44 6.96 -9.78
CA PHE A 93 -7.24 6.39 -10.40
C PHE A 93 -6.24 5.86 -9.37
N TRP A 94 -6.02 6.58 -8.27
CA TRP A 94 -5.20 6.13 -7.15
C TRP A 94 -5.74 4.83 -6.53
N ALA A 95 -7.06 4.74 -6.32
CA ALA A 95 -7.68 3.53 -5.78
C ALA A 95 -7.61 2.35 -6.77
N ILE A 96 -7.73 2.60 -8.08
CA ILE A 96 -7.56 1.58 -9.11
C ILE A 96 -6.11 1.07 -9.15
N SER A 97 -5.11 1.96 -9.06
CA SER A 97 -3.71 1.52 -9.04
C SER A 97 -3.40 0.69 -7.81
N LEU A 98 -3.94 1.06 -6.64
CA LEU A 98 -3.83 0.25 -5.42
C LEU A 98 -4.50 -1.13 -5.58
N LEU A 99 -5.69 -1.19 -6.19
CA LEU A 99 -6.36 -2.46 -6.45
C LEU A 99 -5.57 -3.34 -7.42
N ALA A 100 -4.96 -2.75 -8.45
CA ALA A 100 -4.11 -3.46 -9.40
C ALA A 100 -2.89 -4.09 -8.70
N ILE A 101 -2.26 -3.37 -7.77
CA ILE A 101 -1.14 -3.89 -6.95
C ILE A 101 -1.60 -5.07 -6.08
N LEU A 102 -2.77 -4.99 -5.43
CA LEU A 102 -3.29 -6.08 -4.62
C LEU A 102 -3.57 -7.34 -5.46
N ILE A 103 -4.12 -7.16 -6.67
CA ILE A 103 -4.34 -8.25 -7.62
C ILE A 103 -3.00 -8.86 -8.05
N ASP A 104 -2.01 -8.04 -8.38
CA ASP A 104 -0.67 -8.47 -8.77
C ASP A 104 0.00 -9.34 -7.68
N ILE A 105 -0.02 -8.89 -6.42
CA ILE A 105 0.50 -9.66 -5.27
C ILE A 105 -0.26 -10.99 -5.10
N THR A 106 -1.59 -10.97 -5.27
CA THR A 106 -2.42 -12.18 -5.19
C THR A 106 -2.06 -13.16 -6.31
N LEU A 107 -1.86 -12.68 -7.53
CA LEU A 107 -1.44 -13.50 -8.67
C LEU A 107 -0.07 -14.12 -8.43
N VAL A 108 0.92 -13.34 -7.96
CA VAL A 108 2.24 -13.87 -7.59
C VAL A 108 2.09 -14.97 -6.53
N SER A 109 1.26 -14.74 -5.50
CA SER A 109 1.04 -15.72 -4.43
C SER A 109 0.35 -17.00 -4.92
N LEU A 110 -0.62 -16.88 -5.83
CA LEU A 110 -1.28 -18.03 -6.47
C LEU A 110 -0.29 -18.83 -7.31
N TYR A 111 0.58 -18.17 -8.09
CA TYR A 111 1.63 -18.85 -8.84
C TYR A 111 2.63 -19.56 -7.94
N SER A 112 3.00 -18.97 -6.80
CA SER A 112 3.87 -19.62 -5.81
C SER A 112 3.29 -20.93 -5.26
N LEU A 113 1.96 -21.05 -5.14
CA LEU A 113 1.32 -22.31 -4.70
C LEU A 113 1.46 -23.44 -5.72
N THR A 114 1.58 -23.10 -7.00
CA THR A 114 1.71 -24.07 -8.10
C THR A 114 3.15 -24.37 -8.48
N TYR A 115 4.13 -23.69 -7.87
CA TYR A 115 5.53 -23.79 -8.24
C TYR A 115 6.22 -24.95 -7.53
N GLU A 116 6.88 -25.82 -8.29
CA GLU A 116 7.43 -27.08 -7.77
C GLU A 116 8.76 -26.93 -7.02
N ARG A 117 9.49 -25.81 -7.18
CA ARG A 117 10.84 -25.64 -6.60
C ARG A 117 10.85 -24.89 -5.26
N GLY A 118 9.75 -24.94 -4.52
CA GLY A 118 9.58 -24.27 -3.23
C GLY A 118 8.60 -23.10 -3.29
N TYR A 119 8.09 -22.70 -2.13
CA TYR A 119 7.10 -21.62 -2.03
C TYR A 119 7.73 -20.23 -1.99
N LEU A 120 9.05 -20.15 -1.74
CA LEU A 120 9.81 -18.90 -1.68
C LEU A 120 10.79 -18.79 -2.85
N HIS A 121 10.43 -17.98 -3.84
CA HIS A 121 11.25 -17.79 -5.03
C HIS A 121 12.55 -17.03 -4.73
N ARG A 122 13.68 -17.77 -4.71
CA ARG A 122 15.03 -17.22 -4.51
C ARG A 122 15.53 -16.36 -5.68
N SER A 123 15.03 -16.61 -6.89
CA SER A 123 15.41 -15.88 -8.12
C SER A 123 14.29 -14.95 -8.58
N LEU A 124 14.62 -13.71 -8.96
CA LEU A 124 13.67 -12.76 -9.55
C LEU A 124 13.18 -13.19 -10.95
N MET A 125 13.90 -14.10 -11.61
CA MET A 125 13.61 -14.54 -12.98
C MET A 125 12.73 -15.80 -13.04
N GLU A 126 12.57 -16.50 -11.90
CA GLU A 126 11.72 -17.68 -11.80
C GLU A 126 10.52 -17.37 -10.90
N PRO A 127 9.29 -17.73 -11.31
CA PRO A 127 8.85 -18.32 -12.58
C PRO A 127 8.85 -17.29 -13.72
N PHE A 128 8.72 -17.77 -14.97
CA PHE A 128 8.77 -16.96 -16.19
C PHE A 128 7.86 -15.71 -16.19
N PHE A 129 6.71 -15.77 -15.49
CA PHE A 129 5.77 -14.64 -15.39
C PHE A 129 6.17 -13.56 -14.36
N ARG A 130 7.05 -13.88 -13.40
CA ARG A 130 7.46 -12.99 -12.31
C ARG A 130 8.05 -11.65 -12.78
N PRO A 131 8.97 -11.58 -13.77
CA PRO A 131 9.49 -10.30 -14.23
C PRO A 131 8.42 -9.40 -14.85
N TYR A 132 7.44 -9.97 -15.56
CA TYR A 132 6.33 -9.19 -16.12
C TYR A 132 5.44 -8.62 -15.03
N LEU A 133 5.09 -9.44 -14.02
CA LEU A 133 4.33 -8.99 -12.85
C LEU A 133 5.09 -7.90 -12.09
N LEU A 134 6.41 -8.04 -11.91
CA LEU A 134 7.24 -7.02 -11.27
C LEU A 134 7.25 -5.68 -12.01
N VAL A 135 7.28 -5.70 -13.36
CA VAL A 135 7.17 -4.48 -14.17
C VAL A 135 5.79 -3.85 -14.00
N CYS A 136 4.71 -4.65 -14.10
CA CYS A 136 3.35 -4.17 -13.85
C CYS A 136 3.22 -3.55 -12.47
N HIS A 137 3.71 -4.25 -11.44
CA HIS A 137 3.76 -3.77 -10.06
C HIS A 137 4.46 -2.41 -9.96
N SER A 138 5.65 -2.29 -10.55
CA SER A 138 6.45 -1.05 -10.52
C SER A 138 5.73 0.12 -11.20
N VAL A 139 5.03 -0.14 -12.31
CA VAL A 139 4.23 0.87 -13.03
C VAL A 139 3.04 1.32 -12.19
N PHE A 140 2.27 0.39 -11.62
CA PHE A 140 1.12 0.76 -10.78
C PHE A 140 1.54 1.42 -9.47
N TYR A 141 2.65 1.00 -8.88
CA TYR A 141 3.20 1.59 -7.65
C TYR A 141 3.68 3.02 -7.89
N SER A 142 4.51 3.24 -8.91
CA SER A 142 4.98 4.57 -9.28
C SER A 142 3.84 5.50 -9.71
N GLY A 143 2.90 4.99 -10.51
CA GLY A 143 1.69 5.72 -10.90
C GLY A 143 0.82 6.09 -9.70
N GLY A 144 0.62 5.17 -8.76
CA GLY A 144 -0.12 5.39 -7.51
C GLY A 144 0.52 6.47 -6.66
N SER A 145 1.84 6.41 -6.46
CA SER A 145 2.59 7.44 -5.73
C SER A 145 2.51 8.82 -6.44
N GLY A 146 2.55 8.84 -7.78
CA GLY A 146 2.32 10.04 -8.56
C GLY A 146 0.93 10.66 -8.31
N PHE A 147 -0.13 9.83 -8.34
CA PHE A 147 -1.49 10.31 -8.05
C PHE A 147 -1.64 10.83 -6.63
N GLU A 148 -0.97 10.23 -5.64
CA GLU A 148 -0.95 10.74 -4.26
C GLU A 148 -0.35 12.15 -4.19
N MET A 149 0.75 12.39 -4.91
CA MET A 149 1.34 13.73 -5.02
C MET A 149 0.38 14.72 -5.70
N PHE A 150 -0.30 14.32 -6.78
CA PHE A 150 -1.31 15.18 -7.43
C PHE A 150 -2.50 15.50 -6.52
N ILE A 151 -2.96 14.54 -5.72
CA ILE A 151 -4.01 14.78 -4.72
C ILE A 151 -3.54 15.78 -3.67
N ALA A 152 -2.29 15.67 -3.20
CA ALA A 152 -1.70 16.63 -2.28
C ALA A 152 -1.63 18.04 -2.89
N LEU A 153 -1.22 18.15 -4.16
CA LEU A 153 -1.18 19.42 -4.88
C LEU A 153 -2.58 20.04 -5.05
N GLU A 154 -3.58 19.26 -5.42
CA GLU A 154 -4.98 19.72 -5.49
C GLU A 154 -5.46 20.27 -4.14
N ARG A 155 -5.10 19.62 -3.03
CA ARG A 155 -5.43 20.10 -1.69
C ARG A 155 -4.73 21.43 -1.40
N ILE A 156 -3.43 21.55 -1.70
CA ILE A 156 -2.68 22.80 -1.51
C ILE A 156 -3.31 23.94 -2.33
N LEU A 157 -3.63 23.70 -3.61
CA LEU A 157 -4.27 24.68 -4.48
C LEU A 157 -5.64 25.12 -3.95
N SER A 158 -6.45 24.18 -3.46
CA SER A 158 -7.75 24.48 -2.86
C SER A 158 -7.64 25.37 -1.62
N THR A 159 -6.55 25.25 -0.85
CA THR A 159 -6.30 26.07 0.35
C THR A 159 -5.68 27.42 0.04
N LEU A 160 -4.81 27.51 -0.98
CA LEU A 160 -4.11 28.75 -1.32
C LEU A 160 -5.05 29.76 -2.02
N TRP A 161 -5.97 29.29 -2.88
CA TRP A 161 -6.84 30.16 -3.70
C TRP A 161 -8.30 29.68 -3.70
N PRO A 162 -8.99 29.64 -2.53
CA PRO A 162 -10.32 29.03 -2.43
C PRO A 162 -11.36 29.76 -3.30
N HIS A 163 -11.26 31.08 -3.42
CA HIS A 163 -12.18 31.90 -4.21
C HIS A 163 -12.07 31.58 -5.71
N VAL A 164 -10.87 31.36 -6.24
CA VAL A 164 -10.67 30.94 -7.63
C VAL A 164 -11.10 29.47 -7.80
N TYR A 165 -10.69 28.58 -6.89
CA TYR A 165 -11.00 27.15 -6.98
C TYR A 165 -12.51 26.86 -6.96
N HIS A 166 -13.29 27.58 -6.14
CA HIS A 166 -14.75 27.40 -6.07
C HIS A 166 -15.53 28.19 -7.13
N SER A 167 -14.99 29.29 -7.67
CA SER A 167 -15.63 30.03 -8.77
C SER A 167 -15.36 29.40 -10.14
N SER A 168 -14.27 28.65 -10.30
CA SER A 168 -13.86 27.97 -11.55
C SER A 168 -14.71 26.75 -11.92
N GLY A 169 -15.96 26.65 -11.44
CA GLY A 169 -16.91 25.58 -11.75
C GLY A 169 -17.18 25.37 -13.25
N LEU A 170 -16.65 26.22 -14.13
CA LEU A 170 -16.61 26.08 -15.59
C LEU A 170 -15.24 26.53 -16.16
N ASN A 171 -14.22 25.67 -16.16
CA ASN A 171 -13.42 25.41 -17.37
C ASN A 171 -12.37 24.31 -17.14
N PRO A 172 -12.41 23.20 -17.91
CA PRO A 172 -11.47 22.08 -17.79
C PRO A 172 -10.12 22.35 -18.47
N GLY A 173 -9.61 23.58 -18.41
CA GLY A 173 -8.47 24.03 -19.24
C GLY A 173 -7.23 24.51 -18.49
N PHE A 174 -7.21 24.50 -17.15
CA PHE A 174 -6.06 25.07 -16.42
C PHE A 174 -4.87 24.12 -16.25
N LEU A 175 -5.00 22.85 -16.65
CA LEU A 175 -3.93 21.84 -16.55
C LEU A 175 -3.71 21.07 -17.88
N ALA A 176 -4.17 21.62 -19.01
CA ALA A 176 -3.87 21.10 -20.35
C ALA A 176 -2.99 22.11 -21.11
#